data_AF-A0A2V8BYT7-F1
#
_entry.id   AF-A0A2V8BYT7-F1
#
_cell.length_a   1.000
_cell.length_b   1.000
_cell.length_c   1.000
_cell.angle_alpha   90.00
_cell.angle_beta   90.00
_cell.angle_gamma   90.00
#
_symmetry.space_group_name_H-M   'P 1'
#
loop_
_entity.id
_entity.type
_entity.pdbx_description
1 polymer ?
#
loop_
_entity_poly.entity_id
_entity_poly.type
_entity_poly.pdbx_seq_one_letter_code
_entity_poly.pdbx_strand_id
1 'polypeptide(L)' 'GAGYVTVMVRGDVGAVKAATDAGAAAARRVGDLVSVHVIPRPHTEVEKILHKGSKDPGTT' A
#
# COMPACT_ATOMS: atom_id res chain seq x y z
N GLY A 1 18.76 4.62 4.99
CA GLY A 1 18.03 4.25 3.77
C GLY A 1 18.30 5.29 2.71
N ALA A 2 18.46 4.89 1.44
CA ALA A 2 18.85 5.76 0.32
C ALA A 2 17.74 6.74 -0.16
N GLY A 3 16.92 7.28 0.75
CA GLY A 3 15.85 8.24 0.43
C GLY A 3 14.54 7.64 -0.09
N TYR A 4 14.43 6.31 -0.22
CA TYR A 4 13.19 5.66 -0.68
C TYR A 4 12.16 5.54 0.46
N VAL A 5 10.93 5.98 0.17
CA VAL A 5 9.78 5.88 1.06
C VAL A 5 8.63 5.20 0.32
N THR A 6 7.93 4.29 0.98
CA THR A 6 6.77 3.58 0.43
C THR A 6 5.59 3.75 1.36
N VAL A 7 4.46 4.17 0.81
CA VAL A 7 3.18 4.29 1.52
C VAL A 7 2.28 3.14 1.08
N MET A 8 1.60 2.51 2.04
CA MET A 8 0.70 1.40 1.79
C MET A 8 -0.71 1.79 2.24
N VAL A 9 -1.71 1.46 1.42
CA VAL A 9 -3.13 1.72 1.70
C VAL A 9 -3.90 0.40 1.59
N ARG A 10 -4.81 0.16 2.54
CA ARG A 10 -5.63 -1.05 2.64
C ARG A 10 -7.10 -0.69 2.54
N GLY A 11 -7.89 -1.54 1.88
CA GLY A 11 -9.33 -1.36 1.70
C GLY A 11 -9.84 -2.17 0.52
N ASP A 12 -11.06 -1.86 0.08
CA ASP A 12 -11.64 -2.47 -1.13
C ASP A 12 -10.82 -2.10 -2.37
N VAL A 13 -10.74 -3.02 -3.33
CA VAL A 13 -9.93 -2.85 -4.55
C VAL A 13 -10.25 -1.55 -5.28
N GLY A 14 -11.53 -1.16 -5.33
CA GLY A 14 -11.96 0.11 -5.94
C GLY A 14 -11.44 1.34 -5.18
N ALA A 15 -11.53 1.33 -3.85
CA ALA A 15 -11.05 2.42 -3.00
C ALA A 15 -9.52 2.55 -3.06
N VAL A 16 -8.80 1.42 -2.97
CA VAL A 16 -7.33 1.40 -3.04
C VAL A 16 -6.85 1.89 -4.40
N LYS A 17 -7.50 1.48 -5.50
CA LYS A 17 -7.16 1.97 -6.84
C LYS A 17 -7.32 3.49 -6.96
N ALA A 18 -8.45 4.02 -6.53
CA ALA A 18 -8.71 5.46 -6.56
C ALA A 18 -7.70 6.26 -5.71
N ALA A 19 -7.41 5.80 -4.49
CA ALA A 19 -6.43 6.42 -3.61
C ALA A 19 -5.04 6.42 -4.24
N THR A 20 -4.64 5.30 -4.86
CA THR A 20 -3.32 5.14 -5.46
C THR A 20 -3.19 5.99 -6.73
N ASP A 21 -4.23 6.06 -7.58
CA ASP A 21 -4.23 6.89 -8.79
C ASP A 21 -4.14 8.39 -8.43
N ALA A 22 -4.88 8.85 -7.41
CA ALA A 22 -4.80 10.21 -6.91
C ALA A 22 -3.42 10.52 -6.31
N GLY A 23 -2.88 9.61 -5.50
CA GLY A 23 -1.56 9.73 -4.89
C GLY A 23 -0.45 9.76 -5.95
N ALA A 24 -0.54 8.93 -6.98
CA ALA A 24 0.42 8.88 -8.08
C ALA A 24 0.45 10.20 -8.86
N ALA A 25 -0.72 10.77 -9.15
CA ALA A 25 -0.83 12.05 -9.84
C ALA A 25 -0.24 13.19 -9.01
N ALA A 26 -0.46 13.19 -7.69
CA ALA A 26 0.14 14.17 -6.78
C ALA A 26 1.66 13.98 -6.68
N ALA A 27 2.12 12.75 -6.49
CA ALA A 27 3.54 12.41 -6.36
C ALA A 27 4.35 12.83 -7.59
N ARG A 28 3.83 12.57 -8.80
CA ARG A 28 4.46 12.99 -10.08
C ARG A 28 4.60 14.50 -10.22
N ARG A 29 3.75 15.29 -9.56
CA ARG A 29 3.81 16.76 -9.63
C ARG A 29 4.86 17.35 -8.70
N VAL A 30 5.13 16.68 -7.58
CA VAL A 30 6.01 17.20 -6.51
C VAL A 30 7.38 16.54 -6.50
N GLY A 31 7.57 15.40 -7.19
CA GLY A 31 8.85 14.71 -7.27
C GLY A 31 8.83 13.43 -8.09
N ASP A 32 9.81 12.57 -7.84
CA ASP A 32 10.01 11.34 -8.62
C ASP A 32 9.22 10.16 -8.06
N LEU A 33 8.20 9.75 -8.82
CA LEU A 33 7.44 8.55 -8.53
C LEU A 33 8.14 7.32 -9.11
N VAL A 34 8.65 6.45 -8.23
CA VAL A 34 9.36 5.23 -8.63
C VAL A 34 8.39 4.15 -9.13
N SER A 35 7.35 3.83 -8.35
CA SER A 35 6.41 2.76 -8.70
C SER A 35 5.07 2.93 -8.00
N VAL A 36 4.03 2.43 -8.66
CA VAL A 36 2.64 2.37 -8.18
C VAL A 36 2.08 1.00 -8.49
N HIS A 37 1.53 0.34 -7.48
CA HIS A 37 0.98 -1.00 -7.65
C HIS A 37 -0.20 -1.25 -6.72
N VAL A 38 -1.21 -1.95 -7.23
CA VAL A 38 -2.37 -2.41 -6.45
C VAL A 38 -2.36 -3.92 -6.50
N ILE A 39 -2.45 -4.55 -5.32
CA ILE A 39 -2.54 -6.00 -5.15
C ILE A 39 -3.95 -6.32 -4.63
N PRO A 40 -4.90 -6.73 -5.49
CA PRO A 40 -6.28 -6.95 -5.07
C PRO A 40 -6.46 -8.09 -4.06
N ARG A 41 -5.63 -9.13 -4.14
CA ARG A 41 -5.69 -10.30 -3.26
C ARG A 41 -4.26 -10.70 -2.88
N PRO A 42 -3.67 -10.06 -1.86
CA PRO A 42 -2.36 -10.47 -1.37
C PRO A 42 -2.49 -11.88 -0.77
N HIS A 43 -1.46 -12.70 -0.98
CA HIS A 43 -1.38 -14.00 -0.34
C HIS A 43 -1.15 -13.81 1.18
N THR A 44 -1.74 -14.67 2.02
CA THR A 44 -1.73 -14.54 3.49
C THR A 44 -0.31 -14.45 4.06
N GLU A 45 0.66 -15.14 3.48
CA GLU A 45 2.07 -15.07 3.90
C GLU A 45 2.71 -13.70 3.60
N VAL A 46 2.32 -13.05 2.50
CA VAL A 46 2.76 -11.68 2.18
C VAL A 46 2.14 -10.70 3.16
N GLU A 47 0.89 -10.94 3.55
CA GLU A 47 0.18 -10.11 4.50
C GLU A 47 0.83 -10.11 5.90
N LYS A 48 1.31 -11.26 6.37
CA LYS A 48 2.01 -11.40 7.66
C LYS A 48 3.35 -10.65 7.69
N ILE A 49 4.07 -10.62 6.58
CA ILE A 49 5.38 -9.97 6.49
C ILE A 49 5.23 -8.45 6.37
N LEU A 50 4.18 -7.98 5.71
CA LEU A 50 3.94 -6.55 5.49
C LEU A 50 3.21 -5.85 6.65
N HIS A 51 2.33 -6.55 7.38
CA HIS A 51 1.66 -5.97 8.55
C HIS A 51 2.53 -6.04 9.80
N LYS A 52 3.23 -4.94 10.09
CA LYS A 52 3.88 -4.77 11.40
C LYS A 52 3.03 -3.99 12.42
N GLY A 53 1.69 -4.01 12.33
CA GLY A 53 0.88 -3.07 13.13
C GLY A 53 -0.62 -3.30 13.37
N SER A 54 -1.25 -4.39 12.94
CA SER A 54 -2.66 -4.64 13.27
C SER A 54 -2.85 -6.01 13.90
N LYS A 55 -3.32 -6.01 15.16
CA LYS A 55 -3.70 -7.18 15.95
C LYS A 55 -4.40 -8.24 15.08
N ASP A 56 -3.94 -9.48 15.19
CA ASP A 56 -4.67 -10.64 14.69
C ASP A 56 -6.07 -10.69 15.32
N PRO A 57 -7.16 -10.72 14.53
CA PRO A 57 -8.51 -10.97 15.06
C PRO A 57 -8.76 -12.45 15.38
N GLY A 58 -7.71 -13.23 15.70
CA GLY A 58 -7.76 -14.69 15.82
C GLY A 58 -7.11 -15.26 17.09
N THR A 59 -7.12 -14.52 18.21
CA THR A 59 -6.60 -15.04 19.49
C THR A 59 -7.56 -14.87 20.68
N THR A 60 -8.81 -14.44 20.50
CA THR A 60 -9.91 -14.79 21.44
C THR A 60 -11.27 -14.64 20.78
#